data_AF-A0A3S9XG25-F1
#
_entry.id   AF-A0A3S9XG25-F1
#
_cell.length_a   1.000
_cell.length_b   1.000
_cell.length_c   1.000
_cell.angle_alpha   90.00
_cell.angle_beta   90.00
_cell.angle_gamma   90.00
#
_symmetry.space_group_name_H-M   'P 1'
#
loop_
_entity.id
_entity.type
_entity.pdbx_description
1 polymer ?
#
loop_
_entity_poly.entity_id
_entity_poly.type
_entity_poly.pdbx_seq_one_letter_code
_entity_poly.pdbx_strand_id
1 'polypeptide(L)'
;MANGDKITTNQPPKATTDTENLVGFAYQTANAITVALQDAVNATKPVRDRIVACKDTGCSTNKKFYDIIYLPQKRCFWLINKTTADSLGKAANDFNKAITLNVPEQRLEALSKYKITELFLTPDMFSFLTDAEQKEYKEQQKIVHDVMEEQQRKINEEGFFNRAGVAQSEMLASDLPKASTRVLELRTLAIQRARTKGYVISGDKVYSKAQVDVKKYLTDYTESIESIKTIKGDKYENIFTAITYYQALIENYTKQSYDAQSTTYNGEIVGFTAYLEYLKYKQNSMNGKLANHINLINKLADLGIAVPEYAFCPQDTQTGIKDFLAYLNLVEKKEDKQNELESEFKSWREALGNKASLVPTDTFEKDILEILKINDQIIDKRKIAEKK
;
A
#
# COMPACT_ATOMS: atom_id res chain seq x y z
N MET A 1 -35.87 -34.80 46.56
CA MET A 1 -36.44 -34.17 45.35
C MET A 1 -37.19 -32.94 45.85
N ALA A 2 -36.89 -31.68 45.54
CA ALA A 2 -36.08 -31.08 44.48
C ALA A 2 -35.42 -29.79 45.00
N ASN A 3 -34.26 -29.46 44.43
CA ASN A 3 -33.57 -28.17 44.54
C ASN A 3 -34.36 -27.07 43.81
N GLY A 4 -34.36 -25.87 44.37
CA GLY A 4 -34.79 -24.65 43.71
C GLY A 4 -33.73 -23.57 43.88
N ASP A 5 -32.88 -23.42 42.86
CA ASP A 5 -31.87 -22.37 42.75
C ASP A 5 -32.54 -20.99 42.58
N LYS A 6 -32.20 -20.04 43.45
CA LYS A 6 -32.40 -18.60 43.20
C LYS A 6 -31.04 -18.00 42.89
N ILE A 7 -30.82 -17.73 41.61
CA ILE A 7 -29.71 -16.92 41.10
C ILE A 7 -30.03 -15.46 41.42
N THR A 8 -29.27 -14.85 42.33
CA THR A 8 -29.29 -13.40 42.57
C THR A 8 -28.48 -12.69 41.48
N THR A 9 -29.13 -11.77 40.77
CA THR A 9 -28.54 -10.90 39.77
C THR A 9 -27.70 -9.81 40.44
N ASN A 10 -26.37 -9.87 40.27
CA ASN A 10 -25.48 -8.77 40.64
C ASN A 10 -25.58 -7.67 39.57
N GLN A 11 -26.27 -6.58 39.89
CA GLN A 11 -26.17 -5.31 39.16
C GLN A 11 -24.79 -4.68 39.40
N PRO A 12 -24.17 -4.04 38.39
CA PRO A 12 -22.94 -3.27 38.58
C PRO A 12 -23.23 -2.01 39.43
N PRO A 13 -22.29 -1.59 40.30
CA PRO A 13 -22.48 -0.40 41.14
C PRO A 13 -22.51 0.88 40.31
N LYS A 14 -23.41 1.79 40.70
CA LYS A 14 -23.63 3.11 40.09
C LYS A 14 -22.34 3.94 40.04
N ALA A 15 -22.06 4.51 38.88
CA ALA A 15 -20.99 5.47 38.66
C ALA A 15 -21.22 6.76 39.48
N THR A 16 -20.27 7.08 40.35
CA THR A 16 -20.10 8.42 40.93
C THR A 16 -19.33 9.30 39.95
N THR A 17 -19.80 10.53 39.80
CA THR A 17 -19.29 11.56 38.89
C THR A 17 -17.94 12.11 39.35
N ASP A 18 -16.84 11.63 38.76
CA ASP A 18 -15.52 12.27 38.83
C ASP A 18 -15.10 12.75 37.43
N THR A 19 -15.60 13.92 37.04
CA THR A 19 -15.27 14.55 35.74
C THR A 19 -13.82 15.04 35.66
N GLU A 20 -13.15 15.29 36.79
CA GLU A 20 -11.73 15.68 36.82
C GLU A 20 -10.77 14.49 36.59
N ASN A 21 -11.12 13.30 37.09
CA ASN A 21 -10.35 12.07 36.85
C ASN A 21 -10.46 11.61 35.39
N LEU A 22 -11.61 11.84 34.73
CA LEU A 22 -11.82 11.52 33.31
C LEU A 22 -10.95 12.37 32.36
N VAL A 23 -10.73 13.65 32.68
CA VAL A 23 -9.89 14.55 31.86
C VAL A 23 -8.40 14.20 32.02
N GLY A 24 -7.96 13.91 33.24
CA GLY A 24 -6.59 13.41 33.49
C GLY A 24 -6.33 12.05 32.84
N PHE A 25 -7.31 11.15 32.87
CA PHE A 25 -7.23 9.83 32.27
C PHE A 25 -7.21 9.90 30.73
N ALA A 26 -8.03 10.75 30.11
CA ALA A 26 -8.00 10.98 28.66
C ALA A 26 -6.66 11.55 28.18
N TYR A 27 -6.06 12.48 28.94
CA TYR A 27 -4.75 13.07 28.62
C TYR A 27 -3.60 12.06 28.78
N GLN A 28 -3.64 11.22 29.83
CA GLN A 28 -2.68 10.12 30.01
C GLN A 28 -2.82 9.03 28.95
N THR A 29 -4.05 8.74 28.52
CA THR A 29 -4.33 7.77 27.45
C THR A 29 -3.80 8.27 26.10
N ALA A 30 -4.01 9.54 25.76
CA ALA A 30 -3.45 10.15 24.56
C ALA A 30 -1.91 10.09 24.55
N ASN A 31 -1.26 10.43 25.67
CA ASN A 31 0.19 10.33 25.80
C ASN A 31 0.70 8.88 25.76
N ALA A 32 -0.01 7.92 26.35
CA ALA A 32 0.36 6.50 26.31
C ALA A 32 0.24 5.92 24.89
N ILE A 33 -0.78 6.32 24.13
CA ILE A 33 -0.93 6.01 22.71
C ILE A 33 0.24 6.60 21.92
N THR A 34 0.59 7.87 22.16
CA THR A 34 1.75 8.53 21.53
C THR A 34 3.06 7.82 21.84
N VAL A 35 3.31 7.45 23.10
CA VAL A 35 4.52 6.72 23.52
C VAL A 35 4.58 5.33 22.91
N ALA A 36 3.47 4.61 22.84
CA ALA A 36 3.46 3.26 22.29
C ALA A 36 3.50 3.21 20.76
N LEU A 37 2.93 4.20 20.07
CA LEU A 37 3.16 4.42 18.64
C LEU A 37 4.61 4.79 18.39
N GLN A 38 5.18 5.65 19.23
CA GLN A 38 6.59 5.98 19.20
C GLN A 38 7.45 4.72 19.45
N ASP A 39 7.06 3.83 20.35
CA ASP A 39 7.75 2.57 20.64
C ASP A 39 7.56 1.53 19.54
N ALA A 40 6.43 1.50 18.83
CA ALA A 40 6.25 0.69 17.63
C ALA A 40 7.13 1.19 16.48
N VAL A 41 7.18 2.51 16.31
CA VAL A 41 8.12 3.19 15.40
C VAL A 41 9.57 2.91 15.83
N ASN A 42 9.88 2.93 17.12
CA ASN A 42 11.21 2.66 17.64
C ASN A 42 11.56 1.17 17.57
N ALA A 43 10.61 0.25 17.75
CA ALA A 43 10.76 -1.20 17.65
C ALA A 43 11.09 -1.65 16.22
N THR A 44 10.90 -0.78 15.22
CA THR A 44 11.59 -0.87 13.93
C THR A 44 13.08 -0.51 14.05
N LYS A 45 13.75 -0.83 15.18
CA LYS A 45 15.15 -0.51 15.54
C LYS A 45 16.18 -0.57 14.40
N PRO A 46 16.12 -1.43 13.36
CA PRO A 46 16.99 -1.25 12.19
C PRO A 46 16.83 0.08 11.43
N VAL A 47 15.85 0.94 11.76
CA VAL A 47 15.54 2.20 11.08
C VAL A 47 16.15 3.42 11.78
N ARG A 48 16.15 3.49 13.13
CA ARG A 48 16.83 4.59 13.86
C ARG A 48 18.35 4.48 13.78
N ASP A 49 18.89 3.26 13.85
CA ASP A 49 20.34 3.02 13.70
C ASP A 49 20.82 3.23 12.24
N ARG A 50 19.89 3.45 11.30
CA ARG A 50 20.17 3.86 9.91
C ARG A 50 20.05 5.37 9.68
N ILE A 51 19.63 6.16 10.67
CA ILE A 51 20.01 7.58 10.69
C ILE A 51 21.49 7.61 11.10
N VAL A 52 22.33 7.16 10.17
CA VAL A 52 23.73 7.53 10.17
C VAL A 52 23.67 9.05 10.12
N ALA A 53 23.95 9.71 11.24
CA ALA A 53 24.38 11.09 11.21
C ALA A 53 25.43 11.13 10.12
N CYS A 54 25.08 11.67 8.94
CA CYS A 54 26.03 11.76 7.85
C CYS A 54 27.20 12.51 8.45
N LYS A 55 28.30 11.80 8.72
CA LYS A 55 29.48 12.37 9.35
C LYS A 55 30.02 13.38 8.35
N ASP A 56 29.56 14.62 8.45
CA ASP A 56 30.23 15.74 7.83
C ASP A 56 31.53 15.90 8.62
N THR A 57 32.65 15.51 8.00
CA THR A 57 34.00 15.67 8.55
C THR A 57 34.46 17.13 8.55
N GLY A 58 33.57 18.10 8.26
CA GLY A 58 33.90 19.51 8.28
C GLY A 58 32.69 20.44 8.39
N CYS A 59 32.06 20.50 9.56
CA CYS A 59 31.20 21.64 9.90
C CYS A 59 32.06 22.88 10.21
N SER A 60 32.38 23.65 9.17
CA SER A 60 32.87 25.03 9.31
C SER A 60 31.76 25.88 9.94
N THR A 61 32.12 26.65 10.97
CA THR A 61 31.24 27.53 11.77
C THR A 61 30.64 28.72 10.99
N ASN A 62 30.86 28.81 9.67
CA ASN A 62 30.43 29.92 8.81
C ASN A 62 29.51 29.52 7.64
N LYS A 63 28.95 28.31 7.63
CA LYS A 63 28.04 27.87 6.56
C LYS A 63 26.64 28.48 6.76
N LYS A 64 26.26 29.47 5.93
CA LYS A 64 24.89 29.96 5.80
C LYS A 64 24.08 28.98 4.93
N PHE A 65 23.04 28.40 5.49
CA PHE A 65 22.12 27.51 4.79
C PHE A 65 20.90 28.30 4.32
N TYR A 66 20.40 27.95 3.13
CA TYR A 66 19.26 28.62 2.50
C TYR A 66 17.97 27.85 2.72
N ASP A 67 18.03 26.52 2.65
CA ASP A 67 16.85 25.66 2.79
C ASP A 67 17.25 24.25 3.27
N ILE A 68 16.26 23.40 3.51
CA ILE A 68 16.38 22.02 3.94
C ILE A 68 15.60 21.10 2.99
N ILE A 69 16.20 19.99 2.57
CA ILE A 69 15.53 18.97 1.75
C ILE A 69 15.57 17.62 2.46
N TYR A 70 14.50 16.84 2.32
CA TYR A 70 14.48 15.45 2.78
C TYR A 70 14.79 14.51 1.61
N LEU A 71 15.74 13.60 1.78
CA LEU A 71 16.07 12.57 0.79
C LEU A 71 15.47 11.22 1.23
N PRO A 72 14.37 10.74 0.61
CA PRO A 72 13.69 9.51 1.05
C PRO A 72 14.61 8.30 1.12
N GLN A 73 15.41 8.04 0.07
CA GLN A 73 16.33 6.90 0.00
C GLN A 73 17.41 6.89 1.09
N LYS A 74 17.78 8.07 1.60
CA LYS A 74 18.80 8.24 2.64
C LYS A 74 18.20 8.52 4.01
N ARG A 75 16.88 8.75 4.07
CA ARG A 75 16.10 9.08 5.27
C ARG A 75 16.75 10.15 6.13
N CYS A 76 17.31 11.16 5.47
CA CYS A 76 18.00 12.25 6.15
C CYS A 76 17.68 13.60 5.52
N PHE A 77 17.75 14.62 6.35
CA PHE A 77 17.63 16.00 5.92
C PHE A 77 19.00 16.54 5.52
N TRP A 78 19.04 17.22 4.39
CA TRP A 78 20.22 17.91 3.89
C TRP A 78 19.98 19.41 3.97
N LEU A 79 20.89 20.10 4.63
CA LEU A 79 20.93 21.55 4.59
C LEU A 79 21.60 21.98 3.28
N ILE A 80 20.93 22.81 2.50
CA ILE A 80 21.38 23.23 1.18
C ILE A 80 21.64 24.73 1.13
N ASN A 81 22.58 25.12 0.28
CA ASN A 81 22.85 26.53 0.01
C ASN A 81 21.91 27.07 -1.09
N LYS A 82 21.94 28.38 -1.30
CA LYS A 82 21.08 29.04 -2.29
C LYS A 82 21.30 28.51 -3.71
N THR A 83 22.56 28.28 -4.10
CA THR A 83 22.90 27.74 -5.43
C THR A 83 22.27 26.37 -5.68
N THR A 84 22.28 25.49 -4.67
CA THR A 84 21.63 24.18 -4.74
C THR A 84 20.11 24.32 -4.81
N ALA A 85 19.51 25.20 -4.01
CA ALA A 85 18.07 25.45 -4.05
C ALA A 85 17.61 26.01 -5.41
N ASP A 86 18.34 26.99 -5.97
CA ASP A 86 18.08 27.55 -7.29
C ASP A 86 18.21 26.48 -8.39
N SER A 87 19.19 25.57 -8.26
CA SER A 87 19.37 24.46 -9.20
C SER A 87 18.22 23.45 -9.12
N LEU A 88 17.74 23.14 -7.92
CA LEU A 88 16.56 22.28 -7.71
C LEU A 88 15.29 22.93 -8.25
N GLY A 89 15.09 24.23 -8.01
CA GLY A 89 13.97 24.98 -8.56
C GLY A 89 13.99 25.00 -10.09
N LYS A 90 15.17 25.17 -10.71
CA LYS A 90 15.33 25.06 -12.15
C LYS A 90 15.00 23.66 -12.67
N ALA A 91 15.52 22.62 -12.02
CA ALA A 91 15.23 21.23 -12.38
C ALA A 91 13.72 20.91 -12.28
N ALA A 92 13.05 21.39 -11.22
CA ALA A 92 11.61 21.24 -11.05
C ALA A 92 10.82 21.97 -12.16
N ASN A 93 11.25 23.17 -12.54
CA ASN A 93 10.64 23.91 -13.64
C ASN A 93 10.85 23.23 -15.00
N ASP A 94 12.05 22.72 -15.27
CA ASP A 94 12.35 22.00 -16.52
C ASP A 94 11.60 20.66 -16.58
N PHE A 95 11.41 20.01 -15.43
CA PHE A 95 10.54 18.85 -15.30
C PHE A 95 9.07 19.19 -15.55
N ASN A 96 8.56 20.29 -14.98
CA ASN A 96 7.18 20.77 -15.20
C ASN A 96 6.92 21.12 -16.67
N LYS A 97 7.91 21.70 -17.36
CA LYS A 97 7.82 21.91 -18.80
C LYS A 97 7.75 20.58 -19.56
N ALA A 98 8.53 19.58 -19.16
CA ALA A 98 8.51 18.27 -19.80
C ALA A 98 7.13 17.58 -19.67
N ILE A 99 6.50 17.61 -18.50
CA ILE A 99 5.17 16.97 -18.30
C ILE A 99 4.03 17.69 -19.03
N THR A 100 4.16 18.99 -19.30
CA THR A 100 3.13 19.83 -19.94
C THR A 100 3.22 19.85 -21.48
N LEU A 101 4.18 19.15 -22.08
CA LEU A 101 4.30 19.05 -23.54
C LEU A 101 3.08 18.35 -24.16
N ASN A 102 2.39 19.03 -25.07
CA ASN A 102 1.15 18.49 -25.67
C ASN A 102 1.39 17.27 -26.58
N VAL A 103 2.57 17.14 -27.18
CA VAL A 103 2.91 16.02 -28.08
C VAL A 103 3.43 14.83 -27.27
N PRO A 104 2.78 13.65 -27.32
CA PRO A 104 3.15 12.49 -26.50
C PRO A 104 4.60 12.00 -26.67
N GLU A 105 5.11 11.95 -27.90
CA GLU A 105 6.46 11.49 -28.21
C GLU A 105 7.53 12.43 -27.65
N GLN A 106 7.36 13.74 -27.88
CA GLN A 106 8.25 14.77 -27.34
C GLN A 106 8.21 14.80 -25.81
N ARG A 107 7.03 14.60 -25.22
CA ARG A 107 6.86 14.44 -23.76
C ARG A 107 7.65 13.24 -23.26
N LEU A 108 7.52 12.08 -23.92
CA LEU A 108 8.22 10.87 -23.52
C LEU A 108 9.75 11.01 -23.64
N GLU A 109 10.23 11.61 -24.72
CA GLU A 109 11.66 11.90 -24.91
C GLU A 109 12.19 12.90 -23.87
N ALA A 110 11.41 13.92 -23.53
CA ALA A 110 11.78 14.86 -22.47
C ALA A 110 11.82 14.18 -21.09
N LEU A 111 10.86 13.29 -20.79
CA LEU A 111 10.78 12.55 -19.53
C LEU A 111 11.85 11.46 -19.40
N SER A 112 12.29 10.86 -20.50
CA SER A 112 13.35 9.84 -20.49
C SER A 112 14.69 10.40 -20.02
N LYS A 113 14.97 11.68 -20.29
CA LYS A 113 16.17 12.38 -19.77
C LYS A 113 16.23 12.41 -18.24
N TYR A 114 15.08 12.35 -17.57
CA TYR A 114 14.97 12.30 -16.11
C TYR A 114 14.86 10.89 -15.55
N LYS A 115 14.97 9.85 -16.40
CA LYS A 115 14.87 8.43 -16.04
C LYS A 115 13.55 8.00 -15.39
N ILE A 116 12.55 8.87 -15.35
CA ILE A 116 11.23 8.55 -14.77
C ILE A 116 10.56 7.44 -15.56
N THR A 117 10.83 7.36 -16.87
CA THR A 117 10.27 6.34 -17.75
C THR A 117 10.83 4.94 -17.46
N GLU A 118 11.98 4.79 -16.79
CA GLU A 118 12.60 3.47 -16.51
C GLU A 118 11.74 2.60 -15.58
N LEU A 119 10.87 3.21 -14.76
CA LEU A 119 9.90 2.51 -13.92
C LEU A 119 8.66 2.07 -14.70
N PHE A 120 8.27 2.80 -15.75
CA PHE A 120 7.01 2.58 -16.45
C PHE A 120 7.16 1.87 -17.80
N LEU A 121 8.34 1.93 -18.40
CA LEU A 121 8.66 1.28 -19.67
C LEU A 121 9.58 0.09 -19.43
N THR A 122 9.16 -1.07 -19.93
CA THR A 122 10.02 -2.25 -20.01
C THR A 122 10.90 -2.14 -21.25
N PRO A 123 12.21 -2.40 -21.16
CA PRO A 123 13.04 -2.52 -22.35
C PRO A 123 12.51 -3.65 -23.25
N ASP A 124 12.71 -3.49 -24.55
CA ASP A 124 12.42 -4.55 -25.51
C ASP A 124 13.38 -5.74 -25.28
N MET A 125 12.89 -6.96 -25.44
CA MET A 125 13.72 -8.15 -25.20
C MET A 125 14.96 -8.18 -26.09
N PHE A 126 14.87 -7.69 -27.32
CA PHE A 126 15.96 -7.74 -28.29
C PHE A 126 16.88 -6.52 -28.21
N SER A 127 16.58 -5.52 -27.37
CA SER A 127 17.51 -4.40 -27.11
C SER A 127 18.79 -4.83 -26.38
N PHE A 128 18.83 -6.07 -25.88
CA PHE A 128 20.01 -6.68 -25.26
C PHE A 128 20.94 -7.37 -26.28
N LEU A 129 20.52 -7.43 -27.55
CA LEU A 129 21.35 -7.85 -28.66
C LEU A 129 22.16 -6.68 -29.24
N THR A 130 23.26 -6.98 -29.90
CA THR A 130 24.03 -6.01 -30.70
C THR A 130 23.25 -5.60 -31.95
N ASP A 131 23.60 -4.47 -32.57
CA ASP A 131 22.90 -3.98 -33.77
C ASP A 131 22.89 -5.01 -34.91
N ALA A 132 23.99 -5.75 -35.09
CA ALA A 132 24.10 -6.82 -36.07
C ALA A 132 23.13 -7.98 -35.77
N GLU A 133 23.08 -8.43 -34.52
CA GLU A 133 22.17 -9.50 -34.07
C GLU A 133 20.70 -9.06 -34.09
N GLN A 134 20.41 -7.79 -33.81
CA GLN A 134 19.06 -7.24 -33.95
C GLN A 134 18.61 -7.18 -35.41
N LYS A 135 19.52 -6.80 -36.32
CA LYS A 135 19.25 -6.83 -37.76
C LYS A 135 19.00 -8.27 -38.22
N GLU A 136 19.86 -9.20 -37.81
CA GLU A 136 19.69 -10.64 -38.08
C GLU A 136 18.35 -11.15 -37.55
N TYR A 137 17.99 -10.81 -36.31
CA TYR A 137 16.70 -11.19 -35.72
C TYR A 137 15.52 -10.72 -36.58
N LYS A 138 15.52 -9.46 -37.02
CA LYS A 138 14.46 -8.91 -37.89
C LYS A 138 14.39 -9.62 -39.23
N GLU A 139 15.54 -9.94 -39.84
CA GLU A 139 15.59 -10.68 -41.10
C GLU A 139 15.03 -12.10 -40.94
N GLN A 140 15.44 -12.83 -39.90
CA GLN A 140 14.96 -14.19 -39.65
C GLN A 140 13.48 -14.22 -39.25
N GLN A 141 13.03 -13.24 -38.44
CA GLN A 141 11.62 -13.10 -38.08
C GLN A 141 10.75 -12.83 -39.31
N LYS A 142 11.24 -12.03 -40.26
CA LYS A 142 10.55 -11.78 -41.52
C LYS A 142 10.40 -13.06 -42.35
N ILE A 143 11.45 -13.87 -42.46
CA ILE A 143 11.38 -15.18 -43.14
C ILE A 143 10.30 -16.05 -42.50
N VAL A 144 10.29 -16.17 -41.16
CA VAL A 144 9.27 -16.95 -40.44
C VAL A 144 7.86 -16.42 -40.71
N HIS A 145 7.67 -15.10 -40.64
CA HIS A 145 6.38 -14.45 -40.89
C HIS A 145 5.88 -14.69 -42.32
N ASP A 146 6.72 -14.43 -43.32
CA ASP A 146 6.36 -14.54 -44.74
C ASP A 146 5.97 -15.99 -45.10
N VAL A 147 6.70 -16.99 -44.55
CA VAL A 147 6.37 -18.42 -44.72
C VAL A 147 5.01 -18.75 -44.08
N MET A 148 4.76 -18.29 -42.85
CA MET A 148 3.51 -18.55 -42.13
C MET A 148 2.31 -17.89 -42.84
N GLU A 149 2.47 -16.67 -43.31
CA GLU A 149 1.42 -15.94 -44.04
C GLU A 149 1.10 -16.61 -45.38
N GLU A 150 2.12 -17.08 -46.11
CA GLU A 150 1.91 -17.81 -47.36
C GLU A 150 1.25 -19.18 -47.14
N GLN A 151 1.63 -19.90 -46.07
CA GLN A 151 0.94 -21.13 -45.67
C GLN A 151 -0.53 -20.86 -45.34
N GLN A 152 -0.82 -19.79 -44.60
CA GLN A 152 -2.19 -19.42 -44.25
C GLN A 152 -3.02 -19.00 -45.46
N ARG A 153 -2.44 -18.25 -46.41
CA ARG A 153 -3.10 -17.92 -47.68
C ARG A 153 -3.51 -19.17 -48.46
N LYS A 154 -2.64 -20.17 -48.54
CA LYS A 154 -2.91 -21.44 -49.24
C LYS A 154 -3.97 -22.31 -48.57
N ILE A 155 -4.09 -22.25 -47.24
CA ILE A 155 -5.16 -22.92 -46.50
C ILE A 155 -6.51 -22.23 -46.78
N ASN A 156 -6.51 -20.90 -46.93
CA ASN A 156 -7.70 -20.11 -47.16
C ASN A 156 -8.14 -20.10 -48.64
N GLU A 157 -7.20 -20.25 -49.59
CA GLU A 157 -7.45 -20.38 -51.02
C GLU A 157 -7.54 -21.86 -51.40
N GLU A 158 -8.72 -22.47 -51.23
CA GLU A 158 -8.99 -23.82 -51.72
C GLU A 158 -8.76 -23.90 -53.25
N GLY A 159 -7.63 -24.48 -53.69
CA GLY A 159 -7.58 -25.21 -54.96
C GLY A 159 -6.86 -24.60 -56.17
N PHE A 160 -5.90 -23.68 -56.04
CA PHE A 160 -5.07 -23.25 -57.19
C PHE A 160 -3.56 -23.46 -56.97
N PHE A 161 -3.08 -24.70 -57.20
CA PHE A 161 -1.65 -25.04 -57.13
C PHE A 161 -0.94 -24.81 -58.48
N ASN A 162 -0.46 -23.59 -58.72
CA ASN A 162 0.49 -23.34 -59.81
C ASN A 162 1.91 -23.81 -59.41
N ARG A 163 2.65 -24.49 -60.30
CA ARG A 163 4.00 -25.05 -60.01
C ARG A 163 4.99 -24.03 -59.45
N ALA A 164 4.92 -22.77 -59.90
CA ALA A 164 5.77 -21.70 -59.38
C ALA A 164 5.51 -21.42 -57.88
N GLY A 165 4.25 -21.45 -57.45
CA GLY A 165 3.87 -21.27 -56.05
C GLY A 165 4.19 -22.47 -55.15
N VAL A 166 4.28 -23.69 -55.72
CA VAL A 166 4.76 -24.87 -54.99
C VAL A 166 6.27 -24.79 -54.77
N ALA A 167 7.04 -24.49 -55.81
CA ALA A 167 8.50 -24.37 -55.72
C ALA A 167 8.94 -23.24 -54.77
N GLN A 168 8.27 -22.09 -54.82
CA GLN A 168 8.56 -20.97 -53.92
C GLN A 168 8.27 -21.33 -52.45
N SER A 169 7.19 -22.05 -52.20
CA SER A 169 6.80 -22.51 -50.87
C SER A 169 7.64 -23.66 -50.33
N GLU A 170 8.14 -24.55 -51.18
CA GLU A 170 9.11 -25.58 -50.78
C GLU A 170 10.47 -24.95 -50.44
N MET A 171 10.92 -23.94 -51.20
CA MET A 171 12.12 -23.15 -50.85
C MET A 171 11.95 -22.45 -49.50
N LEU A 172 10.86 -21.71 -49.32
CA LEU A 172 10.55 -20.98 -48.08
C LEU A 172 10.37 -21.94 -46.88
N ALA A 173 9.73 -23.09 -47.05
CA ALA A 173 9.60 -24.11 -46.01
C ALA A 173 10.94 -24.78 -45.65
N SER A 174 11.90 -24.84 -46.57
CA SER A 174 13.23 -25.40 -46.28
C SER A 174 14.08 -24.50 -45.39
N ASP A 175 13.87 -23.19 -45.46
CA ASP A 175 14.58 -22.19 -44.65
C ASP A 175 13.88 -21.92 -43.31
N LEU A 176 12.58 -22.24 -43.18
CA LEU A 176 11.80 -22.04 -41.97
C LEU A 176 12.41 -22.70 -40.71
N PRO A 177 12.87 -23.97 -40.72
CA PRO A 177 13.49 -24.58 -39.54
C PRO A 177 14.76 -23.87 -39.11
N LYS A 178 15.60 -23.44 -40.07
CA LYS A 178 16.84 -22.70 -39.78
C LYS A 178 16.54 -21.33 -39.21
N ALA A 179 15.63 -20.59 -39.85
CA ALA A 179 15.22 -19.26 -39.41
C ALA A 179 14.57 -19.31 -38.01
N SER A 180 13.68 -20.28 -37.78
CA SER A 180 13.02 -20.48 -36.49
C SER A 180 14.03 -20.83 -35.39
N THR A 181 14.97 -21.73 -35.68
CA THR A 181 16.05 -22.09 -34.74
C THR A 181 16.88 -20.85 -34.40
N ARG A 182 17.24 -20.06 -35.41
CA ARG A 182 18.06 -18.87 -35.22
C ARG A 182 17.35 -17.78 -34.41
N VAL A 183 16.05 -17.57 -34.65
CA VAL A 183 15.20 -16.68 -33.84
C VAL A 183 15.20 -17.13 -32.37
N LEU A 184 15.09 -18.43 -32.10
CA LEU A 184 15.13 -18.97 -30.73
C LEU A 184 16.50 -18.81 -30.07
N GLU A 185 17.58 -19.02 -30.81
CA GLU A 185 18.95 -18.79 -30.31
C GLU A 185 19.18 -17.33 -29.93
N LEU A 186 18.84 -16.40 -30.83
CA LEU A 186 18.96 -14.96 -30.59
C LEU A 186 18.10 -14.51 -29.40
N ARG A 187 16.88 -15.05 -29.30
CA ARG A 187 16.02 -14.83 -28.13
C ARG A 187 16.66 -15.36 -26.84
N THR A 188 17.22 -16.57 -26.86
CA THR A 188 17.88 -17.18 -25.70
C THR A 188 19.10 -16.36 -25.27
N LEU A 189 19.88 -15.88 -26.23
CA LEU A 189 21.03 -15.01 -25.99
C LEU A 189 20.62 -13.67 -25.38
N ALA A 190 19.56 -13.05 -25.91
CA ALA A 190 19.00 -11.82 -25.37
C ALA A 190 18.54 -12.00 -23.92
N ILE A 191 17.84 -13.11 -23.64
CA ILE A 191 17.41 -13.51 -22.29
C ILE A 191 18.61 -13.66 -21.34
N GLN A 192 19.66 -14.37 -21.77
CA GLN A 192 20.87 -14.56 -20.96
C GLN A 192 21.51 -13.21 -20.63
N ARG A 193 21.71 -12.34 -21.63
CA ARG A 193 22.31 -11.01 -21.44
C ARG A 193 21.45 -10.11 -20.55
N ALA A 194 20.13 -10.14 -20.70
CA ALA A 194 19.21 -9.41 -19.83
C ALA A 194 19.34 -9.88 -18.37
N ARG A 195 19.36 -11.20 -18.13
CA ARG A 195 19.55 -11.78 -16.80
C ARG A 195 20.89 -11.43 -16.18
N THR A 196 21.98 -11.48 -16.96
CA THR A 196 23.32 -11.06 -16.49
C THR A 196 23.33 -9.58 -16.05
N LYS A 197 22.54 -8.72 -16.71
CA LYS A 197 22.35 -7.32 -16.31
C LYS A 197 21.35 -7.12 -15.15
N GLY A 198 20.82 -8.20 -14.56
CA GLY A 198 19.92 -8.14 -13.41
C GLY A 198 18.44 -7.93 -13.74
N TYR A 199 18.04 -8.11 -15.01
CA TYR A 199 16.62 -8.04 -15.41
C TYR A 199 15.90 -9.36 -15.14
N VAL A 200 14.60 -9.26 -14.84
CA VAL A 200 13.70 -10.38 -14.63
C VAL A 200 12.78 -10.53 -15.84
N ILE A 201 12.58 -11.76 -16.31
CA ILE A 201 11.82 -12.04 -17.52
C ILE A 201 10.54 -12.76 -17.14
N SER A 202 9.40 -12.28 -17.62
CA SER A 202 8.10 -12.91 -17.44
C SER A 202 7.34 -12.86 -18.77
N GLY A 203 7.16 -14.03 -19.38
CA GLY A 203 6.68 -14.16 -20.76
C GLY A 203 7.62 -13.48 -21.76
N ASP A 204 7.06 -12.60 -22.60
CA ASP A 204 7.80 -11.82 -23.59
C ASP A 204 8.33 -10.48 -23.05
N LYS A 205 8.07 -10.16 -21.77
CA LYS A 205 8.45 -8.87 -21.17
C LYS A 205 9.68 -8.99 -20.28
N VAL A 206 10.50 -7.94 -20.33
CA VAL A 206 11.73 -7.80 -19.54
C VAL A 206 11.56 -6.67 -18.53
N TYR A 207 11.74 -6.97 -17.25
CA TYR A 207 11.52 -6.03 -16.15
C TYR A 207 12.82 -5.71 -15.44
N SER A 208 13.04 -4.44 -15.15
CA SER A 208 14.10 -4.01 -14.27
C SER A 208 13.83 -4.49 -12.83
N LYS A 209 14.86 -4.53 -11.99
CA LYS A 209 14.70 -4.87 -10.57
C LYS A 209 13.70 -3.93 -9.88
N ALA A 210 13.77 -2.63 -10.18
CA ALA A 210 12.86 -1.63 -9.64
C ALA A 210 11.40 -1.91 -10.02
N GLN A 211 11.12 -2.29 -11.28
CA GLN A 211 9.77 -2.65 -11.74
C GLN A 211 9.19 -3.87 -11.00
N VAL A 212 10.03 -4.88 -10.78
CA VAL A 212 9.63 -6.06 -10.01
C VAL A 212 9.31 -5.67 -8.56
N ASP A 213 10.14 -4.80 -7.96
CA ASP A 213 9.94 -4.33 -6.60
C ASP A 213 8.67 -3.47 -6.47
N VAL A 214 8.38 -2.60 -7.44
CA VAL A 214 7.12 -1.85 -7.50
C VAL A 214 5.92 -2.78 -7.47
N LYS A 215 5.87 -3.77 -8.36
CA LYS A 215 4.75 -4.73 -8.42
C LYS A 215 4.58 -5.44 -7.08
N LYS A 216 5.69 -5.96 -6.53
CA LYS A 216 5.69 -6.65 -5.24
C LYS A 216 5.16 -5.74 -4.13
N TYR A 217 5.72 -4.54 -4.00
CA TYR A 217 5.36 -3.64 -2.89
C TYR A 217 3.95 -3.08 -3.02
N LEU A 218 3.41 -2.90 -4.24
CA LEU A 218 2.00 -2.53 -4.41
C LEU A 218 1.05 -3.67 -4.01
N THR A 219 1.39 -4.92 -4.34
CA THR A 219 0.63 -6.09 -3.88
C THR A 219 0.68 -6.20 -2.36
N ASP A 220 1.88 -6.20 -1.77
CA ASP A 220 2.07 -6.27 -0.31
C ASP A 220 1.36 -5.09 0.38
N TYR A 221 1.40 -3.89 -0.21
CA TYR A 221 0.71 -2.69 0.29
C TYR A 221 -0.80 -2.88 0.31
N THR A 222 -1.38 -3.37 -0.77
CA THR A 222 -2.83 -3.65 -0.85
C THR A 222 -3.26 -4.67 0.19
N GLU A 223 -2.50 -5.75 0.36
CA GLU A 223 -2.76 -6.75 1.41
C GLU A 223 -2.61 -6.16 2.82
N SER A 224 -1.65 -5.25 3.02
CA SER A 224 -1.46 -4.58 4.30
C SER A 224 -2.63 -3.66 4.67
N ILE A 225 -3.32 -3.06 3.69
CA ILE A 225 -4.55 -2.29 3.93
C ILE A 225 -5.62 -3.18 4.55
N GLU A 226 -5.86 -4.37 3.98
CA GLU A 226 -6.83 -5.32 4.53
C GLU A 226 -6.44 -5.76 5.96
N SER A 227 -5.14 -5.97 6.20
CA SER A 227 -4.62 -6.29 7.53
C SER A 227 -4.87 -5.18 8.56
N ILE A 228 -4.68 -3.91 8.19
CA ILE A 228 -4.90 -2.77 9.11
C ILE A 228 -6.38 -2.41 9.26
N LYS A 229 -7.25 -2.69 8.28
CA LYS A 229 -8.72 -2.54 8.43
C LYS A 229 -9.25 -3.36 9.62
N THR A 230 -8.63 -4.48 9.94
CA THR A 230 -8.98 -5.28 11.14
C THR A 230 -8.74 -4.51 12.46
N ILE A 231 -7.92 -3.46 12.43
CA ILE A 231 -7.65 -2.55 13.55
C ILE A 231 -8.74 -1.46 13.54
N LYS A 232 -9.91 -1.76 14.10
CA LYS A 232 -10.96 -0.74 14.28
C LYS A 232 -10.44 0.38 15.20
N GLY A 233 -10.58 1.65 14.80
CA GLY A 233 -10.06 2.80 15.55
C GLY A 233 -10.44 2.79 17.03
N ASP A 234 -11.71 2.52 17.32
CA ASP A 234 -12.23 2.41 18.69
C ASP A 234 -11.58 1.25 19.46
N LYS A 235 -11.27 0.13 18.79
CA LYS A 235 -10.58 -1.02 19.43
C LYS A 235 -9.12 -0.70 19.72
N TYR A 236 -8.45 0.13 18.91
CA TYR A 236 -7.07 0.53 19.15
C TYR A 236 -7.00 1.38 20.42
N GLU A 237 -7.75 2.48 20.49
CA GLU A 237 -7.82 3.36 21.66
C GLU A 237 -8.28 2.62 22.93
N ASN A 238 -9.32 1.78 22.83
CA ASN A 238 -9.83 0.99 23.96
C ASN A 238 -8.81 0.00 24.53
N ILE A 239 -7.86 -0.52 23.74
CA ILE A 239 -6.83 -1.44 24.24
C ILE A 239 -5.80 -0.68 25.08
N PHE A 240 -5.43 0.54 24.71
CA PHE A 240 -4.54 1.38 25.52
C PHE A 240 -5.19 1.76 26.84
N THR A 241 -6.43 2.22 26.78
CA THR A 241 -7.25 2.53 27.95
C THR A 241 -7.36 1.34 28.90
N ALA A 242 -7.62 0.15 28.35
CA ALA A 242 -7.71 -1.07 29.14
C ALA A 242 -6.35 -1.45 29.78
N ILE A 243 -5.23 -1.35 29.05
CA ILE A 243 -3.91 -1.65 29.60
C ILE A 243 -3.61 -0.77 30.81
N THR A 244 -3.82 0.55 30.70
CA THR A 244 -3.60 1.49 31.81
C THR A 244 -4.51 1.18 33.01
N TYR A 245 -5.79 0.87 32.76
CA TYR A 245 -6.74 0.49 33.80
C TYR A 245 -6.32 -0.78 34.55
N TYR A 246 -5.96 -1.86 33.82
CA TYR A 246 -5.56 -3.12 34.45
C TYR A 246 -4.19 -3.02 35.15
N GLN A 247 -3.28 -2.18 34.68
CA GLN A 247 -2.04 -1.86 35.41
C GLN A 247 -2.34 -1.20 36.77
N ALA A 248 -3.22 -0.19 36.78
CA ALA A 248 -3.60 0.49 38.01
C ALA A 248 -4.35 -0.43 39.00
N LEU A 249 -5.20 -1.33 38.48
CA LEU A 249 -5.86 -2.34 39.31
C LEU A 249 -4.85 -3.30 39.95
N ILE A 250 -3.90 -3.83 39.18
CA ILE A 250 -2.86 -4.73 39.72
C ILE A 250 -2.05 -4.02 40.81
N GLU A 251 -1.64 -2.77 40.59
CA GLU A 251 -0.89 -2.00 41.60
C GLU A 251 -1.70 -1.77 42.89
N ASN A 252 -2.99 -1.46 42.78
CA ASN A 252 -3.86 -1.24 43.93
C ASN A 252 -4.06 -2.56 44.72
N TYR A 253 -4.38 -3.65 44.02
CA TYR A 253 -4.60 -4.95 44.64
C TYR A 253 -3.33 -5.54 45.25
N THR A 254 -2.16 -5.32 44.66
CA THR A 254 -0.86 -5.71 45.22
C THR A 254 -0.54 -4.94 46.52
N LYS A 255 -0.91 -3.66 46.62
CA LYS A 255 -0.77 -2.88 47.86
C LYS A 255 -1.71 -3.42 48.94
N GLN A 256 -2.98 -3.66 48.60
CA GLN A 256 -3.97 -4.22 49.53
C GLN A 256 -3.60 -5.63 50.01
N SER A 257 -3.04 -6.48 49.13
CA SER A 257 -2.61 -7.83 49.51
C SER A 257 -1.41 -7.81 50.47
N TYR A 258 -0.47 -6.89 50.25
CA TYR A 258 0.68 -6.68 51.13
C TYR A 258 0.26 -6.19 52.52
N ASP A 259 -0.65 -5.20 52.57
CA ASP A 259 -1.14 -4.62 53.82
C ASP A 259 -2.02 -5.60 54.63
N ALA A 260 -2.75 -6.49 53.95
CA ALA A 260 -3.71 -7.41 54.57
C ALA A 260 -3.21 -8.86 54.77
N GLN A 261 -1.99 -9.21 54.31
CA GLN A 261 -1.48 -10.60 54.28
C GLN A 261 -2.49 -11.63 53.72
N SER A 262 -3.32 -11.22 52.76
CA SER A 262 -4.48 -11.99 52.30
C SER A 262 -4.21 -12.75 50.99
N THR A 263 -4.60 -14.02 50.95
CA THR A 263 -4.48 -14.90 49.76
C THR A 263 -5.58 -14.69 48.73
N THR A 264 -6.69 -14.06 49.09
CA THR A 264 -7.82 -13.78 48.19
C THR A 264 -7.41 -12.83 47.06
N TYR A 265 -6.68 -11.76 47.40
CA TYR A 265 -6.19 -10.78 46.42
C TYR A 265 -5.17 -11.38 45.44
N ASN A 266 -4.45 -12.44 45.82
CA ASN A 266 -3.50 -13.11 44.92
C ASN A 266 -4.18 -13.79 43.73
N GLY A 267 -5.40 -14.31 43.88
CA GLY A 267 -6.16 -14.91 42.79
C GLY A 267 -6.65 -13.88 41.76
N GLU A 268 -7.11 -12.72 42.22
CA GLU A 268 -7.56 -11.62 41.36
C GLU A 268 -6.38 -10.95 40.64
N ILE A 269 -5.24 -10.76 41.31
CA ILE A 269 -3.99 -10.29 40.70
C ILE A 269 -3.56 -11.21 39.55
N VAL A 270 -3.64 -12.53 39.71
CA VAL A 270 -3.33 -13.50 38.65
C VAL A 270 -4.27 -13.34 37.45
N GLY A 271 -5.58 -13.20 37.68
CA GLY A 271 -6.57 -12.98 36.62
C GLY A 271 -6.34 -11.67 35.86
N PHE A 272 -6.09 -10.57 36.57
CA PHE A 272 -5.79 -9.27 35.95
C PHE A 272 -4.46 -9.29 35.18
N THR A 273 -3.44 -9.98 35.70
CA THR A 273 -2.14 -10.12 35.03
C THR A 273 -2.27 -10.88 33.71
N ALA A 274 -3.00 -12.00 33.70
CA ALA A 274 -3.24 -12.77 32.48
C ALA A 274 -4.01 -11.96 31.42
N TYR A 275 -5.00 -11.16 31.83
CA TYR A 275 -5.73 -10.29 30.91
C TYR A 275 -4.87 -9.13 30.40
N LEU A 276 -4.03 -8.54 31.26
CA LEU A 276 -3.06 -7.51 30.86
C LEU A 276 -2.06 -8.03 29.83
N GLU A 277 -1.56 -9.26 29.98
CA GLU A 277 -0.69 -9.91 29.00
C GLU A 277 -1.39 -10.12 27.65
N TYR A 278 -2.66 -10.56 27.67
CA TYR A 278 -3.47 -10.68 26.46
C TYR A 278 -3.64 -9.33 25.74
N LEU A 279 -3.93 -8.25 26.48
CA LEU A 279 -4.06 -6.91 25.92
C LEU A 279 -2.74 -6.41 25.31
N LYS A 280 -1.60 -6.62 26.00
CA LYS A 280 -0.25 -6.28 25.50
C LYS A 280 0.11 -7.08 24.25
N TYR A 281 -0.23 -8.37 24.20
CA TYR A 281 -0.06 -9.19 23.00
C TYR A 281 -0.83 -8.62 21.81
N LYS A 282 -2.10 -8.25 22.03
CA LYS A 282 -2.96 -7.67 21.00
C LYS A 282 -2.44 -6.31 20.52
N GLN A 283 -1.98 -5.46 21.43
CA GLN A 283 -1.32 -4.19 21.13
C GLN A 283 -0.07 -4.41 20.25
N ASN A 284 0.81 -5.34 20.63
CA ASN A 284 2.02 -5.67 19.86
C ASN A 284 1.68 -6.18 18.46
N SER A 285 0.66 -7.02 18.33
CA SER A 285 0.19 -7.50 17.02
C SER A 285 -0.30 -6.34 16.13
N MET A 286 -1.13 -5.43 16.66
CA MET A 286 -1.60 -4.25 15.92
C MET A 286 -0.46 -3.33 15.50
N ASN A 287 0.47 -3.06 16.43
CA ASN A 287 1.66 -2.26 16.17
C ASN A 287 2.55 -2.89 15.09
N GLY A 288 2.70 -4.21 15.07
CA GLY A 288 3.43 -4.94 14.03
C GLY A 288 2.79 -4.79 12.65
N LYS A 289 1.46 -4.91 12.56
CA LYS A 289 0.71 -4.69 11.31
C LYS A 289 0.90 -3.27 10.78
N LEU A 290 0.79 -2.28 11.67
CA LEU A 290 0.95 -0.88 11.30
C LEU A 290 2.39 -0.57 10.88
N ALA A 291 3.38 -1.05 11.61
CA ALA A 291 4.79 -0.89 11.26
C ALA A 291 5.12 -1.51 9.89
N ASN A 292 4.54 -2.68 9.58
CA ASN A 292 4.69 -3.29 8.27
C ASN A 292 4.10 -2.42 7.16
N HIS A 293 2.89 -1.89 7.37
CA HIS A 293 2.23 -0.99 6.42
C HIS A 293 3.06 0.28 6.18
N ILE A 294 3.54 0.96 7.23
CA ILE A 294 4.43 2.13 7.11
C ILE A 294 5.71 1.81 6.34
N ASN A 295 6.30 0.64 6.58
CA ASN A 295 7.50 0.22 5.86
C ASN A 295 7.23 0.07 4.35
N LEU A 296 6.05 -0.43 3.97
CA LEU A 296 5.66 -0.55 2.56
C LEU A 296 5.43 0.81 1.91
N ILE A 297 4.79 1.75 2.62
CA ILE A 297 4.66 3.16 2.20
C ILE A 297 6.06 3.75 1.89
N ASN A 298 7.01 3.59 2.82
CA ASN A 298 8.36 4.09 2.64
C ASN A 298 9.10 3.44 1.46
N LYS A 299 8.96 2.11 1.28
CA LYS A 299 9.57 1.40 0.15
C LYS A 299 9.01 1.85 -1.20
N LEU A 300 7.71 2.13 -1.27
CA LEU A 300 7.07 2.68 -2.47
C LEU A 300 7.54 4.11 -2.73
N ALA A 301 7.66 4.94 -1.69
CA ALA A 301 8.19 6.29 -1.79
C ALA A 301 9.66 6.32 -2.23
N ASP A 302 10.49 5.38 -1.76
CA ASP A 302 11.89 5.21 -2.18
C ASP A 302 12.00 4.93 -3.70
N LEU A 303 10.95 4.35 -4.28
CA LEU A 303 10.80 4.09 -5.73
C LEU A 303 10.04 5.22 -6.46
N GLY A 304 9.71 6.33 -5.79
CA GLY A 304 9.01 7.47 -6.37
C GLY A 304 7.50 7.26 -6.54
N ILE A 305 6.91 6.27 -5.86
CA ILE A 305 5.48 6.01 -5.87
C ILE A 305 4.85 6.56 -4.60
N ALA A 306 4.03 7.59 -4.76
CA ALA A 306 3.19 8.11 -3.68
C ALA A 306 1.93 7.24 -3.54
N VAL A 307 1.58 6.92 -2.30
CA VAL A 307 0.37 6.19 -1.93
C VAL A 307 -0.62 7.12 -1.22
N PRO A 308 -1.94 6.81 -1.19
CA PRO A 308 -2.98 7.68 -0.62
C PRO A 308 -2.71 8.22 0.78
N GLU A 309 -1.98 7.49 1.63
CA GLU A 309 -1.62 7.91 2.99
C GLU A 309 -0.72 9.14 3.00
N TYR A 310 0.03 9.41 1.93
CA TYR A 310 0.77 10.66 1.78
C TYR A 310 -0.16 11.87 1.72
N ALA A 311 -1.32 11.74 1.08
CA ALA A 311 -2.32 12.81 1.04
C ALA A 311 -2.88 13.08 2.45
N PHE A 312 -3.00 12.04 3.28
CA PHE A 312 -3.47 12.17 4.65
C PHE A 312 -2.38 12.54 5.66
N CYS A 313 -1.11 12.62 5.27
CA CYS A 313 0.01 12.87 6.16
C CYS A 313 0.17 14.39 6.41
N PRO A 314 -0.20 14.93 7.59
CA PRO A 314 0.39 16.21 7.99
C PRO A 314 1.87 15.96 8.33
N GLN A 315 2.60 16.99 8.74
CA GLN A 315 4.05 16.92 9.06
C GLN A 315 4.49 15.78 10.01
N ASP A 316 3.55 15.04 10.61
CA ASP A 316 3.73 13.85 11.43
C ASP A 316 3.03 12.61 10.84
N THR A 317 3.79 11.53 10.66
CA THR A 317 3.34 10.22 10.16
C THR A 317 2.27 9.57 11.04
N GLN A 318 2.28 9.82 12.37
CA GLN A 318 1.31 9.21 13.29
C GLN A 318 -0.09 9.80 13.11
N THR A 319 -0.17 11.12 13.00
CA THR A 319 -1.41 11.83 12.69
C THR A 319 -1.94 11.42 11.32
N GLY A 320 -1.06 11.23 10.34
CA GLY A 320 -1.45 10.76 9.00
C GLY A 320 -2.08 9.37 8.99
N ILE A 321 -1.51 8.43 9.75
CA ILE A 321 -2.08 7.10 9.93
C ILE A 321 -3.44 7.18 10.63
N LYS A 322 -3.56 7.99 11.69
CA LYS A 322 -4.83 8.16 12.41
C LYS A 322 -5.92 8.68 11.48
N ASP A 323 -5.62 9.72 10.69
CA ASP A 323 -6.55 10.28 9.71
C ASP A 323 -6.89 9.28 8.60
N PHE A 324 -5.92 8.48 8.15
CA PHE A 324 -6.15 7.42 7.17
C PHE A 324 -7.02 6.28 7.73
N LEU A 325 -6.78 5.82 8.95
CA LEU A 325 -7.62 4.81 9.61
C LEU A 325 -9.05 5.33 9.82
N ALA A 326 -9.20 6.61 10.20
CA ALA A 326 -10.51 7.25 10.30
C ALA A 326 -11.22 7.30 8.93
N TYR A 327 -10.48 7.60 7.87
CA TYR A 327 -10.99 7.54 6.49
C TYR A 327 -11.40 6.11 6.09
N LEU A 328 -10.59 5.09 6.37
CA LEU A 328 -10.92 3.70 6.07
C LEU A 328 -12.18 3.24 6.82
N ASN A 329 -12.36 3.66 8.07
CA ASN A 329 -13.57 3.37 8.84
C ASN A 329 -14.81 3.99 8.19
N LEU A 330 -14.73 5.22 7.66
CA LEU A 330 -15.84 5.82 6.91
C LEU A 330 -16.15 5.05 5.63
N VAL A 331 -15.13 4.55 4.92
CA VAL A 331 -15.30 3.72 3.72
C VAL A 331 -15.98 2.39 4.05
N GLU A 332 -15.51 1.68 5.09
CA GLU A 332 -16.14 0.44 5.58
C GLU A 332 -17.59 0.69 6.00
N LYS A 333 -17.85 1.75 6.78
CA LYS A 333 -19.20 2.11 7.22
C LYS A 333 -20.14 2.40 6.04
N LYS A 334 -19.64 3.02 4.97
CA LYS A 334 -20.41 3.25 3.75
C LYS A 334 -20.73 1.93 3.05
N GLU A 335 -19.75 1.05 2.91
CA GLU A 335 -19.91 -0.28 2.30
C GLU A 335 -20.92 -1.12 3.08
N ASP A 336 -20.80 -1.18 4.41
CA ASP A 336 -21.76 -1.87 5.30
C ASP A 336 -23.18 -1.37 5.09
N LYS A 337 -23.38 -0.05 5.03
CA LYS A 337 -24.70 0.56 4.79
C LYS A 337 -25.24 0.30 3.39
N GLN A 338 -24.39 0.26 2.38
CA GLN A 338 -24.79 -0.11 1.03
C GLN A 338 -25.22 -1.57 0.95
N ASN A 339 -24.51 -2.47 1.63
CA ASN A 339 -24.86 -3.88 1.71
C ASN A 339 -26.17 -4.12 2.47
N GLU A 340 -26.40 -3.38 3.57
CA GLU A 340 -27.66 -3.40 4.31
C GLU A 340 -28.82 -2.97 3.40
N LEU A 341 -28.69 -1.83 2.71
CA LEU A 341 -29.67 -1.33 1.75
C LEU A 341 -29.94 -2.33 0.61
N GLU A 342 -28.90 -2.95 0.05
CA GLU A 342 -29.05 -3.95 -1.01
C GLU A 342 -29.79 -5.19 -0.52
N SER A 343 -29.51 -5.65 0.70
CA SER A 343 -30.19 -6.76 1.35
C SER A 343 -31.67 -6.46 1.58
N GLU A 344 -31.99 -5.28 2.13
CA GLU A 344 -33.37 -4.85 2.34
C GLU A 344 -34.13 -4.69 1.02
N PHE A 345 -33.49 -4.09 0.02
CA PHE A 345 -34.07 -3.96 -1.31
C PHE A 345 -34.37 -5.32 -1.94
N LYS A 346 -33.46 -6.28 -1.78
CA LYS A 346 -33.66 -7.66 -2.25
C LYS A 346 -34.85 -8.32 -1.54
N SER A 347 -34.92 -8.25 -0.21
CA SER A 347 -36.05 -8.80 0.55
C SER A 347 -37.38 -8.14 0.17
N TRP A 348 -37.39 -6.83 -0.05
CA TRP A 348 -38.57 -6.10 -0.52
C TRP A 348 -39.02 -6.56 -1.92
N ARG A 349 -38.09 -6.72 -2.87
CA ARG A 349 -38.42 -7.24 -4.22
C ARG A 349 -38.97 -8.67 -4.16
N GLU A 350 -38.38 -9.51 -3.33
CA GLU A 350 -38.82 -10.89 -3.14
C GLU A 350 -40.23 -10.95 -2.53
N ALA A 351 -40.53 -10.10 -1.54
CA ALA A 351 -41.87 -9.99 -0.95
C ALA A 351 -42.95 -9.58 -1.97
N LEU A 352 -42.57 -8.85 -3.02
CA LEU A 352 -43.45 -8.47 -4.14
C LEU A 352 -43.42 -9.48 -5.30
N GLY A 353 -42.85 -10.67 -5.08
CA GLY A 353 -42.74 -11.72 -6.09
C GLY A 353 -41.88 -11.34 -7.30
N ASN A 354 -40.91 -10.44 -7.11
CA ASN A 354 -40.05 -9.87 -8.15
C ASN A 354 -40.78 -9.14 -9.29
N LYS A 355 -42.03 -8.71 -9.07
CA LYS A 355 -42.85 -8.01 -10.07
C LYS A 355 -42.85 -6.49 -9.93
N ALA A 356 -42.14 -5.96 -8.95
CA ALA A 356 -42.09 -4.53 -8.69
C ALA A 356 -41.33 -3.79 -9.80
N SER A 357 -41.98 -2.79 -10.41
CA SER A 357 -41.44 -1.96 -11.49
C SER A 357 -40.92 -0.59 -11.03
N LEU A 358 -41.30 -0.16 -9.82
CA LEU A 358 -40.92 1.13 -9.23
C LEU A 358 -40.37 0.91 -7.83
N VAL A 359 -39.20 1.48 -7.56
CA VAL A 359 -38.57 1.45 -6.23
C VAL A 359 -39.17 2.57 -5.37
N PRO A 360 -39.77 2.27 -4.21
CA PRO A 360 -40.32 3.29 -3.32
C PRO A 360 -39.16 4.00 -2.62
N THR A 361 -38.71 5.12 -3.20
CA THR A 361 -37.58 5.89 -2.70
C THR A 361 -37.77 6.33 -1.25
N ASP A 362 -38.99 6.69 -0.85
CA ASP A 362 -39.35 7.08 0.51
C ASP A 362 -39.13 5.95 1.54
N THR A 363 -39.25 4.68 1.12
CA THR A 363 -39.02 3.53 2.01
C THR A 363 -37.55 3.36 2.35
N PHE A 364 -36.65 3.73 1.43
CA PHE A 364 -35.20 3.61 1.59
C PHE A 364 -34.51 4.96 1.83
N GLU A 365 -35.28 6.05 1.95
CA GLU A 365 -34.77 7.41 2.01
C GLU A 365 -33.79 7.60 3.17
N LYS A 366 -34.09 7.01 4.33
CA LYS A 366 -33.24 7.08 5.52
C LYS A 366 -31.84 6.50 5.25
N ASP A 367 -31.77 5.32 4.64
CA ASP A 367 -30.49 4.65 4.37
C ASP A 367 -29.72 5.35 3.25
N ILE A 368 -30.44 5.84 2.22
CA ILE A 368 -29.86 6.68 1.17
C ILE A 368 -29.24 7.96 1.78
N LEU A 369 -29.96 8.65 2.67
CA LEU A 369 -29.46 9.85 3.35
C LEU A 369 -28.27 9.55 4.26
N GLU A 370 -28.27 8.42 4.96
CA GLU A 370 -27.15 8.01 5.80
C GLU A 370 -25.90 7.70 4.95
N ILE A 371 -26.07 7.00 3.81
CA ILE A 371 -24.98 6.75 2.84
C ILE A 371 -24.43 8.06 2.28
N LEU A 372 -25.30 9.00 1.90
CA LEU A 372 -24.89 10.33 1.41
C LEU A 372 -24.10 11.11 2.47
N LYS A 373 -24.57 11.10 3.73
CA LYS A 373 -23.87 11.75 4.84
C LYS A 373 -22.47 11.17 5.07
N ILE A 374 -22.34 9.84 5.04
CA ILE A 374 -21.02 9.19 5.16
C ILE A 374 -20.15 9.57 3.95
N ASN A 375 -20.72 9.62 2.75
CA ASN A 375 -20.02 10.03 1.53
C ASN A 375 -19.49 11.48 1.60
N ASP A 376 -20.27 12.40 2.17
CA ASP A 376 -19.82 13.78 2.38
C ASP A 376 -18.65 13.85 3.36
N GLN A 377 -18.68 13.07 4.44
CA GLN A 377 -17.56 12.95 5.39
C GLN A 377 -16.28 12.41 4.72
N ILE A 378 -16.43 11.43 3.82
CA ILE A 378 -15.31 10.89 3.01
C ILE A 378 -14.74 11.99 2.10
N ILE A 379 -15.61 12.76 1.43
CA ILE A 379 -15.20 13.86 0.53
C ILE A 379 -14.48 14.95 1.33
N ASP A 380 -14.99 15.34 2.49
CA ASP A 380 -14.38 16.36 3.33
C ASP A 380 -13.00 15.94 3.83
N LYS A 381 -12.83 14.67 4.23
CA LYS A 381 -11.52 14.12 4.59
C LYS A 381 -10.54 14.20 3.41
N ARG A 382 -10.97 13.90 2.19
CA ARG A 382 -10.12 14.03 0.97
C ARG A 382 -9.77 15.48 0.66
N LYS A 383 -10.71 16.41 0.75
CA LYS A 383 -10.45 17.84 0.55
C LYS A 383 -9.45 18.42 1.56
N ILE A 384 -9.51 17.96 2.81
CA ILE A 384 -8.54 18.35 3.84
C ILE A 384 -7.15 17.81 3.50
N ALA A 385 -7.06 16.61 2.94
CA ALA A 385 -5.82 16.01 2.47
C ALA A 385 -5.23 16.74 1.25
N GLU A 386 -6.06 17.20 0.30
CA GLU A 386 -5.62 17.92 -0.92
C GLU A 386 -5.12 19.36 -0.66
N LYS A 387 -5.55 19.99 0.43
CA LYS A 387 -5.19 21.38 0.76
C LYS A 387 -3.91 21.52 1.59
N LYS A 388 -3.36 20.42 2.06
CA LYS A 388 -2.11 20.35 2.84
C LYS A 388 -0.97 19.98 1.91
#